data_AF-A0A0X8X4P6-F1
#
_entry.id   AF-A0A0X8X4P6-F1
#
_cell.length_a   1.000
_cell.length_b   1.000
_cell.length_c   1.000
_cell.angle_alpha   90.00
_cell.angle_beta   90.00
_cell.angle_gamma   90.00
#
_symmetry.space_group_name_H-M   'P 1'
#
loop_
_entity.id
_entity.type
_entity.pdbx_description
1 polymer ?
#
loop_
_entity_poly.entity_id
_entity_poly.type
_entity_poly.pdbx_seq_one_letter_code
_entity_poly.pdbx_strand_id
1 'polypeptide(L)'
;MELKNETKGLLYLDISNLPVSTGFIENCHNMGFNTLKDITDKGWIALMQKKDFTYRWFGELMALLESNQLVYLLQAKPDTAH
;
A
#
# COMPACT_ATOMS: atom_id res chain seq x y z
N MET A 1 9.47 -16.54 5.26
CA MET A 1 10.19 -15.25 5.19
C MET A 1 9.79 -14.45 6.41
N GLU A 2 10.66 -14.31 7.40
CA GLU A 2 10.37 -13.52 8.60
C GLU A 2 10.56 -12.04 8.25
N LEU A 3 9.49 -11.25 8.37
CA LEU A 3 9.54 -9.79 8.25
C LEU A 3 10.42 -9.24 9.38
N LYS A 4 11.45 -8.46 9.03
CA LYS A 4 12.26 -7.73 10.02
C LYS A 4 11.35 -6.82 10.86
N ASN A 5 11.69 -6.60 12.13
CA ASN A 5 10.88 -5.77 13.04
C ASN A 5 10.63 -4.35 12.49
N GLU A 6 11.58 -3.79 11.76
CA GLU A 6 11.48 -2.49 11.09
C GLU A 6 10.38 -2.48 10.01
N THR A 7 10.27 -3.57 9.26
CA THR A 7 9.26 -3.76 8.21
C THR A 7 7.86 -3.89 8.79
N LYS A 8 7.74 -4.54 9.96
CA LYS A 8 6.47 -4.56 10.70
C LYS A 8 6.09 -3.14 11.15
N GLY A 9 7.04 -2.34 11.61
CA GLY A 9 6.77 -0.94 12.00
C GLY A 9 6.13 -0.13 10.87
N LEU A 10 6.65 -0.21 9.65
CA LEU A 10 6.15 0.56 8.52
C LEU A 10 4.74 0.13 8.07
N LEU A 11 4.43 -1.17 8.10
CA LEU A 11 3.15 -1.68 7.60
C LEU A 11 1.95 -1.22 8.44
N TYR A 12 2.13 -1.11 9.76
CA TYR A 12 1.09 -0.70 10.68
C TYR A 12 1.13 0.80 11.02
N LEU A 13 2.05 1.54 10.39
CA LEU A 13 2.11 2.99 10.55
C LEU A 13 0.91 3.62 9.83
N ASP A 14 0.35 4.66 10.44
CA ASP A 14 -0.65 5.51 9.80
C ASP A 14 -0.06 6.15 8.53
N ILE A 15 -0.83 6.21 7.43
CA ILE A 15 -0.33 6.73 6.15
C ILE A 15 0.16 8.17 6.29
N SER A 16 -0.43 8.95 7.21
CA SER A 16 -0.07 10.35 7.44
C SER A 16 1.35 10.52 7.96
N ASN A 17 1.94 9.46 8.52
CA ASN A 17 3.32 9.46 9.02
C ASN A 17 4.31 8.87 8.01
N LEU A 18 3.85 8.46 6.83
CA LEU A 18 4.74 7.96 5.78
C LEU A 18 5.40 9.13 5.03
N PRO A 19 6.63 8.93 4.52
CA PRO A 19 7.34 9.94 3.74
C PRO A 19 6.79 10.01 2.30
N VAL A 20 5.54 10.41 2.17
CA VAL A 20 4.77 10.50 0.91
C VAL A 20 4.09 11.86 0.79
N SER A 21 3.55 12.15 -0.39
CA SER A 21 2.88 13.40 -0.69
C SER A 21 1.52 13.52 0.02
N THR A 22 1.08 14.75 0.27
CA THR A 22 -0.26 15.01 0.81
C THR A 22 -1.35 14.44 -0.09
N GLY A 23 -1.18 14.52 -1.41
CA GLY A 23 -2.13 13.94 -2.36
C GLY A 23 -2.21 12.41 -2.28
N PHE A 24 -1.11 11.73 -1.91
CA PHE A 24 -1.14 10.31 -1.63
C PHE A 24 -2.01 9.98 -0.41
N ILE A 25 -1.80 10.73 0.67
CA ILE A 25 -2.53 10.56 1.93
C ILE A 25 -4.03 10.79 1.73
N GLU A 26 -4.39 11.88 1.05
CA GLU A 26 -5.79 12.19 0.71
C GLU A 26 -6.44 11.07 -0.12
N ASN A 27 -5.75 10.57 -1.15
CA ASN A 27 -6.25 9.46 -1.96
C ASN A 27 -6.38 8.16 -1.15
N CYS A 28 -5.44 7.88 -0.23
CA CYS A 28 -5.56 6.74 0.68
C CYS A 28 -6.82 6.84 1.54
N HIS A 29 -7.09 7.99 2.15
CA HIS A 29 -8.30 8.19 2.95
C HIS A 29 -9.58 8.11 2.11
N ASN A 30 -9.59 8.68 0.90
CA ASN A 30 -10.73 8.57 -0.03
C ASN A 30 -11.03 7.12 -0.41
N MET A 31 -10.00 6.28 -0.52
CA MET A 31 -10.15 4.84 -0.79
C MET A 31 -10.44 3.98 0.46
N GLY A 32 -10.43 4.60 1.65
CA GLY A 32 -10.68 3.96 2.94
C GLY A 32 -9.48 3.21 3.53
N PHE A 33 -8.26 3.59 3.16
CA PHE A 33 -7.04 3.06 3.74
C PHE A 33 -6.57 3.96 4.89
N ASN A 34 -6.02 3.36 5.96
CA ASN A 34 -5.43 4.08 7.10
C ASN A 34 -3.97 3.67 7.33
N THR A 35 -3.54 2.50 6.84
CA THR A 35 -2.17 1.98 6.96
C THR A 35 -1.66 1.39 5.65
N LEU A 36 -0.33 1.22 5.53
CA LEU A 36 0.27 0.54 4.38
C LEU A 36 -0.15 -0.94 4.30
N LYS A 37 -0.46 -1.56 5.45
CA LYS A 37 -1.04 -2.90 5.51
C LYS A 37 -2.41 -2.97 4.84
N ASP A 38 -3.29 -1.99 5.06
CA ASP A 38 -4.61 -1.98 4.44
C ASP A 38 -4.52 -1.99 2.91
N ILE A 39 -3.52 -1.30 2.37
CA ILE A 39 -3.25 -1.23 0.93
C ILE A 39 -2.69 -2.56 0.43
N THR A 40 -1.60 -3.04 1.05
CA THR A 40 -0.92 -4.26 0.62
C THR A 40 -1.80 -5.51 0.79
N ASP A 41 -2.73 -5.51 1.74
CA ASP A 41 -3.67 -6.60 1.94
C ASP A 41 -4.71 -6.75 0.83
N LYS A 42 -4.98 -5.70 0.04
CA LYS A 42 -5.89 -5.78 -1.11
C LYS A 42 -5.26 -6.46 -2.31
N GLY A 43 -3.95 -6.31 -2.50
CA GLY A 43 -3.26 -6.74 -3.71
C GLY A 43 -3.57 -5.86 -4.93
N TRP A 44 -2.73 -5.99 -5.96
CA TRP A 44 -2.72 -5.05 -7.10
C TRP A 44 -4.05 -4.98 -7.86
N ILE A 45 -4.72 -6.12 -8.09
CA ILE A 45 -5.96 -6.18 -8.88
C ILE A 45 -7.06 -5.37 -8.20
N ALA A 46 -7.26 -5.58 -6.89
CA ALA A 46 -8.31 -4.91 -6.15
C ALA A 46 -8.04 -3.40 -5.97
N LEU A 47 -6.77 -2.98 -5.89
CA LEU A 47 -6.41 -1.57 -5.83
C LEU A 47 -6.79 -0.84 -7.11
N MET A 48 -6.52 -1.42 -8.28
CA MET A 48 -6.86 -0.82 -9.58
C MET A 48 -8.37 -0.67 -9.81
N GLN A 49 -9.20 -1.43 -9.08
CA GLN A 49 -10.66 -1.36 -9.18
C GLN A 49 -11.29 -0.31 -8.25
N LYS A 50 -10.50 0.35 -7.41
CA LYS A 50 -11.00 1.41 -6.51
C LYS A 50 -11.38 2.65 -7.29
N LYS A 51 -12.50 3.27 -6.92
CA LYS A 51 -13.06 4.46 -7.57
C LYS A 51 -12.05 5.63 -7.64
N ASP A 52 -11.25 5.82 -6.59
CA ASP A 52 -10.27 6.91 -6.48
C ASP A 52 -8.84 6.44 -6.79
N PHE A 53 -8.69 5.29 -7.43
CA PHE A 53 -7.41 4.82 -7.92
C PHE A 53 -6.87 5.74 -9.01
N THR A 54 -5.59 6.09 -8.92
CA THR A 54 -4.88 6.82 -9.97
C THR A 54 -3.49 6.24 -10.18
N TYR A 55 -3.00 6.27 -11.42
CA TYR A 55 -1.63 5.83 -11.74
C TYR A 55 -0.57 6.66 -11.01
N ARG A 56 -0.85 7.94 -10.73
CA ARG A 56 0.04 8.81 -9.95
C ARG A 56 0.18 8.29 -8.51
N TRP A 57 -0.94 8.01 -7.85
CA TRP A 57 -0.96 7.41 -6.51
C TRP A 57 -0.25 6.06 -6.51
N PHE A 58 -0.51 5.22 -7.52
CA PHE A 58 0.11 3.91 -7.62
C PHE A 58 1.63 3.99 -7.83
N GLY A 59 2.10 4.93 -8.64
CA GLY A 59 3.55 5.15 -8.82
C GLY A 59 4.24 5.54 -7.52
N GLU A 60 3.60 6.37 -6.71
CA GLU A 60 4.13 6.76 -5.39
C GLU A 60 4.10 5.60 -4.38
N LEU A 61 3.03 4.79 -4.39
CA LEU A 61 2.98 3.54 -3.62
C LEU A 61 4.14 2.62 -4.00
N MET A 62 4.38 2.44 -5.31
CA MET A 62 5.45 1.58 -5.82
C MET A 62 6.82 2.11 -5.39
N ALA A 63 7.07 3.41 -5.50
CA ALA A 63 8.33 4.01 -5.05
C ALA A 63 8.57 3.81 -3.54
N LEU A 64 7.53 3.99 -2.72
CA LEU A 64 7.60 3.73 -1.28
C LEU A 64 7.94 2.26 -0.99
N LEU A 65 7.24 1.33 -1.65
CA LEU A 65 7.44 -0.10 -1.45
C LEU A 65 8.82 -0.56 -1.95
N GLU A 66 9.27 -0.07 -3.11
CA GLU A 66 10.60 -0.39 -3.67
C GLU A 66 11.72 0.08 -2.74
N SER A 67 11.64 1.31 -2.25
CA SER A 67 12.64 1.85 -1.31
C SER A 67 12.74 1.04 -0.01
N ASN A 68 11.69 0.29 0.34
CA ASN A 68 11.63 -0.56 1.54
C ASN A 68 11.70 -2.07 1.22
N GLN A 69 11.95 -2.45 -0.04
CA GLN A 69 11.97 -3.85 -0.51
C GLN A 69 10.67 -4.62 -0.25
N LEU A 70 9.52 -3.95 -0.31
CA LEU A 70 8.19 -4.47 0.07
C LEU A 70 7.26 -4.78 -1.12
N VAL A 71 7.71 -4.59 -2.35
CA VAL A 71 6.87 -4.77 -3.56
C VAL A 71 6.21 -6.15 -3.63
N TYR A 72 6.87 -7.19 -3.12
CA TYR A 72 6.35 -8.56 -3.09
C TYR A 72 5.01 -8.68 -2.33
N LEU A 73 4.72 -7.77 -1.40
CA LEU A 73 3.46 -7.77 -0.64
C LEU A 73 2.24 -7.50 -1.53
N LEU A 74 2.40 -6.77 -2.64
CA LEU A 74 1.32 -6.54 -3.60
C LEU A 74 1.06 -7.74 -4.53
N GLN A 75 2.07 -8.60 -4.72
CA GLN A 75 2.01 -9.78 -5.57
C GLN A 75 1.48 -11.02 -4.82
N ALA A 76 1.66 -11.05 -3.49
CA ALA A 76 1.47 -12.24 -2.68
C ALA A 76 0.01 -12.71 -2.51
N LYS A 77 -0.98 -12.02 -3.09
CA LYS A 77 -2.38 -12.44 -3.03
C LYS A 77 -2.93 -12.70 -4.43
N PRO A 78 -2.76 -13.93 -4.96
CA PRO A 78 -3.67 -14.42 -5.98
C PRO A 78 -5.09 -14.42 -5.40
N ASP A 79 -6.07 -14.13 -6.26
CA ASP A 79 -7.49 -14.36 -6.02
C ASP A 79 -7.71 -15.63 -5.17
N THR A 80 -7.91 -15.45 -3.87
CA THR A 80 -8.45 -16.48 -2.98
C THR A 80 -9.87 -16.07 -2.64
N ALA A 81 -10.62 -15.75 -3.70
CA ALA A 81 -12.07 -15.94 -3.70
C ALA A 81 -12.30 -17.37 -4.22
N HIS A 82 -12.42 -18.32 -3.29
CA HIS A 82 -13.12 -19.58 -3.51
C HIS A 82 -14.47 -19.48 -2.80
#